data_AF-A0AA85BT88-F1
#
_entry.id   AF-A0AA85BT88-F1
#
_cell.length_a   1.000
_cell.length_b   1.000
_cell.length_c   1.000
_cell.angle_alpha   90.00
_cell.angle_beta   90.00
_cell.angle_gamma   90.00
#
_symmetry.space_group_name_H-M   'P 1'
#
loop_
_entity.id
_entity.type
_entity.pdbx_description
1 polymer ?
#
loop_
_entity_poly.entity_id
_entity_poly.type
_entity_poly.pdbx_seq_one_letter_code
_entity_poly.pdbx_strand_id
1 'polypeptide(L)'
;MNNSTTRLPEVTGISIPHIVIQRPSDDEEYQINQTHSVKTGPRPYIVACTVHGVEFPSETKLKAFLRAQENWHRDIGQMRHHATLATHDLQLIRFPLVYTLKEAKSFLIHPLNRSVNGTGDAFLRQLVQEAHQVYRYLNVLDIESAIASNVFSDVLVPIVVDSTPVVISVPPLTNSHHTRLTVDTHNILIEVSGINLPLCKQFAEVVIAWLLENACPQSKENKSSDKPNTGEVNTTEQSQLVDEVDKRLTLKSIVVPPNSLVVRPIRVVDVDFDYNLCVMFPSRSDLTDAKFNTIR
;
A
#
# COMPACT_ATOMS: atom_id res chain seq x y z
N MET A 1 -32.39 -54.31 -10.44
CA MET A 1 -32.64 -52.87 -10.18
C MET A 1 -31.35 -52.30 -9.62
N ASN A 2 -30.57 -51.64 -10.48
CA ASN A 2 -29.30 -51.03 -10.12
C ASN A 2 -29.56 -49.68 -9.47
N ASN A 3 -29.24 -49.52 -8.20
CA ASN A 3 -29.23 -48.21 -7.54
C ASN A 3 -27.95 -47.48 -7.95
N SER A 4 -28.08 -46.62 -8.96
CA SER A 4 -27.11 -45.60 -9.31
C SER A 4 -27.08 -44.53 -8.21
N THR A 5 -26.09 -44.59 -7.33
CA THR A 5 -25.78 -43.51 -6.40
C THR A 5 -25.10 -42.39 -7.19
N THR A 6 -25.88 -41.37 -7.56
CA THR A 6 -25.37 -40.14 -8.17
C THR A 6 -24.48 -39.43 -7.16
N ARG A 7 -23.15 -39.56 -7.29
CA ARG A 7 -22.21 -38.69 -6.56
C ARG A 7 -22.40 -37.26 -7.08
N LEU A 8 -22.83 -36.37 -6.20
CA LEU A 8 -22.70 -34.93 -6.42
C LEU A 8 -21.20 -34.60 -6.55
N PRO A 9 -20.81 -33.69 -7.46
CA PRO A 9 -19.41 -33.30 -7.58
C PRO A 9 -18.97 -32.58 -6.29
N GLU A 10 -17.92 -33.10 -5.64
CA GLU A 10 -17.17 -32.38 -4.61
C GLU A 10 -16.67 -31.07 -5.21
N VAL A 11 -17.27 -29.96 -4.80
CA VAL A 11 -16.70 -28.63 -5.03
C VAL A 11 -15.46 -28.57 -4.15
N THR A 12 -14.29 -28.70 -4.77
CA THR A 12 -12.99 -28.47 -4.14
C THR A 12 -13.03 -27.13 -3.42
N GLY A 13 -12.91 -27.14 -2.09
CA GLY A 13 -13.07 -25.97 -1.23
C GLY A 13 -11.94 -24.97 -1.45
N ILE A 14 -12.14 -24.01 -2.34
CA ILE A 14 -11.28 -22.83 -2.37
C ILE A 14 -11.58 -22.05 -1.09
N SER A 15 -10.62 -22.04 -0.16
CA SER A 15 -10.68 -21.20 1.04
C SER A 15 -10.97 -19.76 0.61
N ILE A 16 -11.92 -19.09 1.26
CA ILE A 16 -12.30 -17.72 0.93
C ILE A 16 -11.20 -16.78 1.44
N PRO A 17 -10.68 -15.85 0.62
CA PRO A 17 -9.62 -14.95 1.06
C PRO A 17 -10.15 -13.94 2.10
N HIS A 18 -9.31 -13.63 3.10
CA HIS A 18 -9.65 -12.77 4.23
C HIS A 18 -8.74 -11.54 4.33
N ILE A 19 -9.30 -10.43 4.80
CA ILE A 19 -8.51 -9.31 5.33
C ILE A 19 -8.37 -9.48 6.84
N VAL A 20 -7.14 -9.43 7.37
CA VAL A 20 -6.89 -9.37 8.82
C VAL A 20 -6.38 -7.98 9.18
N ILE A 21 -7.12 -7.25 10.02
CA ILE A 21 -6.68 -5.95 10.52
C ILE A 21 -5.78 -6.16 11.73
N GLN A 22 -4.49 -5.86 11.58
CA GLN A 22 -3.53 -5.91 12.67
C GLN A 22 -3.00 -4.52 12.96
N ARG A 23 -3.25 -3.99 14.16
CA ARG A 23 -2.67 -2.69 14.54
C ARG A 23 -1.17 -2.85 14.80
N PRO A 24 -0.33 -1.94 14.25
CA PRO A 24 1.05 -1.79 14.70
C PRO A 24 1.13 -1.60 16.21
N SER A 25 2.21 -2.07 16.83
CA SER A 25 2.58 -1.63 18.17
C SER A 25 3.10 -0.20 18.11
N ASP A 26 3.04 0.50 19.25
CA ASP A 26 3.35 1.94 19.30
C ASP A 26 4.81 2.27 18.96
N ASP A 27 5.72 1.30 19.16
CA ASP A 27 7.15 1.38 18.85
C ASP A 27 7.48 1.22 17.36
N GLU A 28 6.54 0.73 16.54
CA GLU A 28 6.79 0.53 15.10
C GLU A 28 6.63 1.83 14.27
N GLU A 29 6.11 2.91 14.88
CA GLU A 29 6.01 4.25 14.28
C GLU A 29 5.32 4.32 12.89
N TYR A 30 4.40 3.40 12.58
CA TYR A 30 3.60 3.40 11.34
C TYR A 30 2.67 4.62 11.28
N GLN A 31 3.26 5.74 10.87
CA GLN A 31 2.68 7.07 10.96
C GLN A 31 3.13 7.96 9.79
N ILE A 32 2.24 8.84 9.35
CA ILE A 32 2.55 9.95 8.46
C ILE A 32 2.41 11.25 9.25
N ASN A 33 3.50 11.99 9.31
CA ASN A 33 3.60 13.33 9.84
C ASN A 33 3.15 14.32 8.76
N GLN A 34 1.91 14.78 8.86
CA GLN A 34 1.36 15.79 7.98
C GLN A 34 1.66 17.18 8.51
N THR A 35 2.27 18.03 7.69
CA THR A 35 2.47 19.44 8.03
C THR A 35 1.25 20.29 7.68
N HIS A 36 1.11 21.44 8.31
CA HIS A 36 0.08 22.44 8.02
C HIS A 36 0.14 22.92 6.57
N SER A 37 1.33 22.93 5.97
CA SER A 37 1.58 23.40 4.59
C SER A 37 0.69 22.70 3.56
N VAL A 38 0.44 21.39 3.70
CA VAL A 38 -0.43 20.65 2.77
C VAL A 38 -1.90 20.87 3.07
N LYS A 39 -2.29 21.15 4.32
CA LYS A 39 -3.69 21.37 4.72
C LYS A 39 -4.31 22.60 4.06
N THR A 40 -3.49 23.61 3.80
CA THR A 40 -3.87 24.82 3.04
C THR A 40 -3.48 24.75 1.57
N GLY A 41 -2.85 23.65 1.15
CA GLY A 41 -2.35 23.45 -0.20
C GLY A 41 -3.36 22.77 -1.12
N PRO A 42 -2.96 22.46 -2.37
CA PRO A 42 -3.83 21.87 -3.37
C PRO A 42 -4.25 20.42 -3.06
N ARG A 43 -3.66 19.78 -2.03
CA ARG A 43 -3.90 18.39 -1.63
C ARG A 43 -3.87 18.21 -0.11
N PRO A 44 -4.96 18.59 0.58
CA PRO A 44 -5.00 18.61 2.04
C PRO A 44 -5.14 17.25 2.70
N TYR A 45 -5.48 16.19 1.97
CA TYR A 45 -5.72 14.87 2.56
C TYR A 45 -4.72 13.84 2.05
N ILE A 46 -4.31 12.96 2.96
CA ILE A 46 -3.61 11.70 2.67
C ILE A 46 -4.17 10.62 3.58
N VAL A 47 -4.38 9.42 3.06
CA VAL A 47 -4.66 8.20 3.83
C VAL A 47 -3.65 7.14 3.41
N ALA A 48 -3.29 6.25 4.32
CA ALA A 48 -2.39 5.16 4.00
C ALA A 48 -2.65 3.93 4.86
N CYS A 49 -2.21 2.78 4.37
CA CYS A 49 -2.11 1.54 5.13
C CYS A 49 -1.00 0.67 4.53
N THR A 50 -0.58 -0.36 5.26
CA THR A 50 0.27 -1.41 4.68
C THR A 50 -0.49 -2.70 4.51
N VAL A 51 -0.21 -3.42 3.43
CA VAL A 51 -0.81 -4.72 3.10
C VAL A 51 0.32 -5.74 3.01
N HIS A 52 0.27 -6.77 3.84
CA HIS A 52 1.30 -7.79 3.97
C HIS A 52 0.81 -9.13 3.45
N GLY A 53 1.74 -9.94 2.93
CA GLY A 53 1.44 -11.26 2.38
C GLY A 53 0.92 -11.22 0.93
N VAL A 54 1.20 -10.15 0.20
CA VAL A 54 0.85 -10.04 -1.23
C VAL A 54 1.77 -10.95 -2.04
N GLU A 55 1.23 -11.68 -3.00
CA GLU A 55 1.99 -12.49 -3.95
C GLU A 55 1.61 -12.14 -5.39
N PHE A 56 2.59 -11.66 -6.16
CA PHE A 56 2.45 -11.53 -7.61
C PHE A 56 3.06 -12.76 -8.29
N PRO A 57 2.27 -13.78 -8.68
CA PRO A 57 2.81 -15.06 -9.14
C PRO A 57 3.50 -14.97 -10.51
N SER A 58 3.42 -13.82 -11.19
CA SER A 58 4.11 -13.57 -12.45
C SER A 58 4.18 -12.08 -12.76
N GLU A 59 5.13 -11.71 -13.63
CA GLU A 59 5.21 -10.39 -14.27
C GLU A 59 3.88 -9.96 -14.92
N THR A 60 3.13 -10.91 -15.48
CA THR A 60 1.82 -10.62 -16.09
C THR A 60 0.80 -10.13 -15.05
N LYS A 61 0.81 -10.70 -13.84
CA LYS A 61 -0.08 -10.28 -12.75
C LYS A 61 0.34 -8.94 -12.17
N LEU A 62 1.64 -8.69 -12.00
CA LEU A 62 2.14 -7.37 -11.62
C LEU A 62 1.75 -6.31 -12.66
N LYS A 63 1.95 -6.57 -13.95
CA LYS A 63 1.52 -5.66 -15.03
C LYS A 63 0.00 -5.44 -15.05
N ALA A 64 -0.79 -6.46 -14.71
CA ALA A 64 -2.23 -6.30 -14.56
C ALA A 64 -2.59 -5.36 -13.41
N PHE A 65 -1.87 -5.44 -12.27
CA PHE A 65 -2.03 -4.50 -11.17
C PHE A 65 -1.69 -3.07 -11.59
N LEU A 66 -0.56 -2.85 -12.26
CA LEU A 66 -0.15 -1.53 -12.75
C LEU A 66 -1.18 -0.92 -13.71
N ARG A 67 -1.75 -1.72 -14.63
CA ARG A 67 -2.85 -1.29 -15.50
C ARG A 67 -4.13 -0.98 -14.74
N ALA A 68 -4.45 -1.74 -13.69
CA ALA A 68 -5.59 -1.45 -12.83
C ALA A 68 -5.40 -0.11 -12.12
N GLN A 69 -4.19 0.21 -11.64
CA GLN A 69 -3.86 1.52 -11.07
C GLN A 69 -4.13 2.66 -12.08
N GLU A 70 -3.67 2.54 -13.34
CA GLU A 70 -3.95 3.52 -14.38
C GLU A 70 -5.46 3.73 -14.63
N ASN A 71 -6.24 2.65 -14.62
CA ASN A 71 -7.69 2.70 -14.78
C ASN A 71 -8.36 3.39 -13.59
N TRP A 72 -8.00 3.00 -12.36
CA TRP A 72 -8.57 3.64 -11.16
C TRP A 72 -8.19 5.10 -11.05
N HIS A 73 -6.99 5.51 -11.46
CA HIS A 73 -6.63 6.93 -11.51
C HIS A 73 -7.52 7.73 -12.46
N ARG A 74 -7.90 7.16 -13.60
CA ARG A 74 -8.81 7.79 -14.55
C ARG A 74 -10.23 7.86 -13.98
N ASP A 75 -10.72 6.75 -13.43
CA ASP A 75 -12.12 6.59 -13.10
C ASP A 75 -12.41 7.07 -11.66
N ILE A 76 -11.82 6.43 -10.65
CA ILE A 76 -11.99 6.76 -9.23
C ILE A 76 -11.28 8.06 -8.88
N GLY A 77 -10.01 8.19 -9.29
CA GLY A 77 -9.19 9.38 -9.05
C GLY A 77 -9.59 10.58 -9.89
N GLN A 78 -10.49 10.40 -10.86
CA GLN A 78 -10.94 11.42 -11.83
C GLN A 78 -9.75 12.10 -12.51
N MET A 79 -9.01 11.32 -13.29
CA MET A 79 -7.73 11.75 -13.88
C MET A 79 -6.76 12.29 -12.83
N ARG A 80 -6.65 11.60 -11.69
CA ARG A 80 -5.86 12.00 -10.52
C ARG A 80 -6.30 13.31 -9.84
N HIS A 81 -7.31 14.02 -10.35
CA HIS A 81 -7.72 15.33 -9.83
C HIS A 81 -8.16 15.26 -8.36
N HIS A 82 -9.06 14.33 -8.02
CA HIS A 82 -9.62 14.25 -6.68
C HIS A 82 -8.89 13.32 -5.73
N ALA A 83 -8.25 12.27 -6.27
CA ALA A 83 -7.48 11.32 -5.49
C ALA A 83 -6.36 10.71 -6.35
N THR A 84 -5.20 10.47 -5.74
CA THR A 84 -4.04 9.86 -6.39
C THR A 84 -3.46 8.79 -5.50
N LEU A 85 -3.54 7.57 -5.99
CA LEU A 85 -2.86 6.40 -5.46
C LEU A 85 -1.36 6.45 -5.72
N ALA A 86 -0.58 6.09 -4.71
CA ALA A 86 0.79 5.62 -4.87
C ALA A 86 0.96 4.27 -4.15
N THR A 87 1.75 3.39 -4.74
CA THR A 87 2.08 2.07 -4.18
C THR A 87 3.59 1.93 -4.12
N HIS A 88 4.08 1.41 -2.99
CA HIS A 88 5.50 1.29 -2.70
C HIS A 88 5.82 -0.09 -2.14
N ASP A 89 6.97 -0.64 -2.52
CA ASP A 89 7.53 -1.80 -1.82
C ASP A 89 7.90 -1.40 -0.40
N LEU A 90 7.22 -1.98 0.57
CA LEU A 90 7.36 -1.64 1.98
C LEU A 90 8.78 -1.92 2.51
N GLN A 91 9.50 -2.89 1.94
CA GLN A 91 10.86 -3.22 2.38
C GLN A 91 11.86 -2.08 2.11
N LEU A 92 11.51 -1.17 1.20
CA LEU A 92 12.35 -0.06 0.75
C LEU A 92 11.94 1.28 1.38
N ILE A 93 11.08 1.24 2.40
CA ILE A 93 10.52 2.42 3.09
C ILE A 93 10.89 2.40 4.56
N ARG A 94 11.17 3.58 5.13
CA ARG A 94 11.38 3.73 6.57
C ARG A 94 10.42 4.75 7.18
N PHE A 95 9.71 4.32 8.21
CA PHE A 95 8.83 5.18 9.00
C PHE A 95 9.62 5.98 10.06
N PRO A 96 9.02 7.06 10.62
CA PRO A 96 7.77 7.69 10.19
C PRO A 96 7.93 8.43 8.85
N LEU A 97 6.85 8.55 8.10
CA LEU A 97 6.82 9.31 6.84
C LEU A 97 6.46 10.77 7.11
N VAL A 98 6.79 11.66 6.19
CA VAL A 98 6.40 13.09 6.23
C VAL A 98 5.64 13.45 4.96
N TYR A 99 4.45 14.02 5.11
CA TYR A 99 3.66 14.60 4.01
C TYR A 99 3.66 16.14 4.12
N THR A 100 4.30 16.81 3.16
CA THR A 100 4.56 18.25 3.20
C THR A 100 4.58 18.87 1.80
N LEU A 101 4.42 20.18 1.72
CA LEU A 101 4.83 20.95 0.54
C LEU A 101 6.33 21.25 0.63
N LYS A 102 7.02 21.17 -0.50
CA LYS A 102 8.44 21.47 -0.59
C LYS A 102 8.79 22.15 -1.91
N GLU A 103 9.72 23.10 -1.88
CA GLU A 103 10.18 23.81 -3.07
C GLU A 103 10.87 22.84 -4.02
N ALA A 104 10.57 22.91 -5.32
CA ALA A 104 11.07 21.97 -6.30
C ALA A 104 12.61 21.91 -6.40
N LYS A 105 13.30 23.02 -6.13
CA LYS A 105 14.78 23.04 -6.08
C LYS A 105 15.38 22.30 -4.87
N SER A 106 14.58 22.05 -3.82
CA SER A 106 15.07 21.62 -2.50
C SER A 106 14.94 20.12 -2.23
N PHE A 107 14.50 19.34 -3.22
CA PHE A 107 14.45 17.88 -3.12
C PHE A 107 14.92 17.19 -4.39
N LEU A 108 15.37 15.95 -4.23
CA LEU A 108 15.73 15.05 -5.31
C LEU A 108 14.64 13.99 -5.46
N ILE A 109 14.37 13.60 -6.70
CA ILE A 109 13.45 12.52 -7.02
C ILE A 109 14.03 11.71 -8.19
N HIS A 110 13.97 10.39 -8.07
CA HIS A 110 14.11 9.46 -9.20
C HIS A 110 12.71 9.03 -9.62
N PRO A 111 12.08 9.66 -10.63
CA PRO A 111 10.70 9.36 -11.00
C PRO A 111 10.58 7.96 -11.58
N LEU A 112 9.44 7.31 -11.31
CA LEU A 112 9.12 6.03 -11.93
C LEU A 112 9.20 6.12 -13.47
N ASN A 113 9.73 5.06 -14.10
CA ASN A 113 9.96 4.95 -15.55
C ASN A 113 10.90 6.00 -16.16
N ARG A 114 11.76 6.64 -15.34
CA ARG A 114 12.83 7.53 -15.83
C ARG A 114 14.21 7.00 -15.47
N SER A 115 15.20 7.32 -16.29
CA SER A 115 16.57 6.85 -16.13
C SER A 115 17.42 7.71 -15.19
N VAL A 116 17.03 8.97 -14.95
CA VAL A 116 17.86 9.95 -14.25
C VAL A 116 17.18 10.46 -12.98
N ASN A 117 17.95 10.48 -11.89
CA ASN A 117 17.61 11.19 -10.65
C ASN A 117 17.95 12.68 -10.82
N GLY A 118 17.07 13.56 -10.36
CA GLY A 118 17.27 15.01 -10.49
C GLY A 118 16.48 15.79 -9.46
N THR A 119 16.65 17.12 -9.48
CA THR A 119 15.85 18.01 -8.64
C THR A 119 14.38 17.99 -9.07
N GLY A 120 13.48 18.32 -8.15
CA GLY A 120 12.08 18.57 -8.47
C GLY A 120 11.90 19.62 -9.58
N ASP A 121 12.73 20.68 -9.60
CA ASP A 121 12.71 21.71 -10.66
C ASP A 121 13.02 21.10 -12.03
N ALA A 122 14.09 20.30 -12.14
CA ALA A 122 14.44 19.62 -13.39
C ALA A 122 13.34 18.65 -13.83
N PHE A 123 12.75 17.93 -12.88
CA PHE A 123 11.63 17.03 -13.12
C PHE A 123 10.40 17.76 -13.68
N LEU A 124 9.99 18.88 -13.07
CA LEU A 124 8.87 19.70 -13.52
C LEU A 124 9.10 20.30 -14.92
N ARG A 125 10.31 20.82 -15.19
CA ARG A 125 10.71 21.29 -16.53
C ARG A 125 10.56 20.20 -17.58
N GLN A 126 11.03 18.99 -17.27
CA GLN A 126 10.93 17.84 -18.18
C GLN A 126 9.46 17.46 -18.44
N LEU A 127 8.60 17.47 -17.42
CA LEU A 127 7.17 17.19 -17.57
C LEU A 127 6.45 18.15 -18.53
N VAL A 128 6.84 19.43 -18.48
CA VAL A 128 6.29 20.47 -19.36
C VAL A 128 6.79 20.32 -20.80
N GLN A 129 7.99 19.79 -21.02
CA GLN A 129 8.52 19.55 -22.36
C GLN A 129 7.88 18.34 -23.07
N GLU A 130 7.55 17.28 -22.32
CA GLU A 130 7.01 16.01 -22.85
C GLU A 130 5.51 16.05 -23.23
N ALA A 131 4.94 17.23 -23.48
CA ALA A 131 3.51 17.53 -23.45
C ALA A 131 2.57 16.56 -24.23
N HIS A 132 1.61 15.94 -23.53
CA HIS A 132 0.18 15.75 -23.92
C HIS A 132 -0.66 15.13 -22.78
N GLN A 133 -0.10 14.25 -21.93
CA GLN A 133 -0.85 13.61 -20.84
C GLN A 133 -0.59 14.18 -19.45
N VAL A 134 0.62 14.69 -19.15
CA VAL A 134 0.97 15.12 -17.77
C VAL A 134 0.55 16.56 -17.46
N TYR A 135 0.35 17.42 -18.46
CA TYR A 135 -0.11 18.81 -18.26
C TYR A 135 -1.38 18.91 -17.42
N ARG A 136 -2.33 18.00 -17.65
CA ARG A 136 -3.57 17.98 -16.88
C ARG A 136 -3.35 17.77 -15.37
N TYR A 137 -2.27 17.10 -14.98
CA TYR A 137 -1.92 16.85 -13.59
C TYR A 137 -1.18 18.03 -12.96
N LEU A 138 -0.44 18.80 -13.76
CA LEU A 138 0.23 20.03 -13.31
C LEU A 138 -0.79 21.11 -12.94
N ASN A 139 -1.90 21.22 -13.69
CA ASN A 139 -2.98 22.15 -13.37
C ASN A 139 -3.63 21.87 -12.00
N VAL A 140 -3.54 20.64 -11.49
CA VAL A 140 -4.08 20.27 -10.16
C VAL A 140 -3.21 20.82 -9.02
N LEU A 141 -2.01 21.33 -9.32
CA LEU A 141 -1.09 21.86 -8.32
C LEU A 141 -1.08 23.40 -8.26
N ASP A 142 -1.96 24.08 -9.00
CA ASP A 142 -2.04 25.55 -9.08
C ASP A 142 -0.72 26.21 -9.56
N ILE A 143 0.06 25.53 -10.40
CA ILE A 143 1.41 25.98 -10.84
C ILE A 143 1.41 26.68 -12.21
N GLU A 144 0.26 27.19 -12.67
CA GLU A 144 0.11 27.77 -14.02
C GLU A 144 1.10 28.93 -14.28
N SER A 145 1.35 29.77 -13.28
CA SER A 145 2.33 30.87 -13.38
C SER A 145 3.77 30.37 -13.60
N ALA A 146 4.14 29.26 -12.97
CA ALA A 146 5.45 28.63 -13.15
C ALA A 146 5.58 28.00 -14.55
N ILE A 147 4.49 27.43 -15.07
CA ILE A 147 4.44 26.91 -16.44
C ILE A 147 4.64 28.05 -17.45
N ALA A 148 3.93 29.17 -17.28
CA ALA A 148 4.02 30.32 -18.18
C ALA A 148 5.42 30.97 -18.17
N SER A 149 6.06 31.06 -17.00
CA SER A 149 7.40 31.63 -16.85
C SER A 149 8.53 30.64 -17.13
N ASN A 150 8.24 29.34 -17.20
CA ASN A 150 9.21 28.25 -17.25
C ASN A 150 10.24 28.32 -16.11
N VAL A 151 9.79 28.69 -14.90
CA VAL A 151 10.60 28.76 -13.68
C VAL A 151 9.90 27.97 -12.59
N PHE A 152 10.49 26.84 -12.16
CA PHE A 152 9.87 25.92 -11.21
C PHE A 152 10.56 25.86 -9.84
N SER A 153 11.66 26.59 -9.65
CA SER A 153 12.57 26.36 -8.53
C SER A 153 11.92 26.60 -7.17
N ASP A 154 11.07 27.62 -7.07
CA ASP A 154 10.36 28.01 -5.85
C ASP A 154 8.93 27.45 -5.79
N VAL A 155 8.55 26.60 -6.74
CA VAL A 155 7.23 25.98 -6.76
C VAL A 155 7.14 24.98 -5.62
N LEU A 156 6.16 25.17 -4.75
CA LEU A 156 5.82 24.24 -3.71
C LEU A 156 5.01 23.08 -4.29
N VAL A 157 5.52 21.86 -4.16
CA VAL A 157 4.81 20.64 -4.55
C VAL A 157 4.65 19.71 -3.37
N PRO A 158 3.53 18.98 -3.28
CA PRO A 158 3.35 17.99 -2.23
C PRO A 158 4.27 16.80 -2.49
N ILE A 159 4.95 16.37 -1.43
CA ILE A 159 5.85 15.23 -1.44
C ILE A 159 5.59 14.34 -0.23
N VAL A 160 5.89 13.06 -0.39
CA VAL A 160 6.01 12.13 0.74
C VAL A 160 7.47 11.72 0.86
N VAL A 161 8.01 11.84 2.07
CA VAL A 161 9.41 11.57 2.39
C VAL A 161 9.48 10.53 3.48
N ASP A 162 10.43 9.61 3.39
CA ASP A 162 10.72 8.65 4.45
C ASP A 162 11.67 9.21 5.51
N SER A 163 11.95 8.42 6.56
CA SER A 163 12.87 8.84 7.64
C SER A 163 14.35 8.85 7.24
N THR A 164 14.70 8.41 6.02
CA THR A 164 16.04 8.52 5.41
C THR A 164 16.14 9.67 4.38
N PRO A 165 15.47 10.79 4.65
CA PRO A 165 15.16 11.87 3.71
C PRO A 165 14.93 11.55 2.23
N VAL A 166 14.49 10.34 1.87
CA VAL A 166 14.23 9.96 0.47
C VAL A 166 12.80 10.35 0.10
N VAL A 167 12.64 11.07 -1.01
CA VAL A 167 11.30 11.34 -1.57
C VAL A 167 10.77 10.07 -2.23
N ILE A 168 9.67 9.55 -1.69
CA ILE A 168 9.04 8.31 -2.16
C ILE A 168 7.92 8.59 -3.15
N SER A 169 7.26 9.75 -3.07
CA SER A 169 6.25 10.18 -4.04
C SER A 169 6.17 11.71 -4.15
N VAL A 170 5.69 12.19 -5.30
CA VAL A 170 5.36 13.60 -5.57
C VAL A 170 3.94 13.64 -6.13
N PRO A 171 2.88 13.59 -5.30
CA PRO A 171 1.51 13.57 -5.80
C PRO A 171 1.11 14.86 -6.55
N PRO A 172 0.24 14.83 -7.57
CA PRO A 172 -0.26 13.66 -8.28
C PRO A 172 0.68 13.13 -9.38
N LEU A 173 1.92 13.61 -9.42
CA LEU A 173 2.80 13.50 -10.57
C LEU A 173 3.40 12.11 -10.71
N THR A 174 4.10 11.62 -9.68
CA THR A 174 4.86 10.37 -9.79
C THR A 174 5.15 9.72 -8.44
N ASN A 175 5.49 8.44 -8.50
CA ASN A 175 6.10 7.69 -7.39
C ASN A 175 7.61 7.57 -7.66
N SER A 176 8.37 7.20 -6.64
CA SER A 176 9.81 6.97 -6.75
C SER A 176 10.11 5.62 -7.38
N HIS A 177 11.11 5.60 -8.28
CA HIS A 177 11.66 4.38 -8.87
C HIS A 177 12.34 3.49 -7.82
N HIS A 178 12.84 4.08 -6.73
CA HIS A 178 13.50 3.35 -5.64
C HIS A 178 12.56 2.42 -4.90
N THR A 179 11.28 2.77 -4.81
CA THR A 179 10.29 2.04 -4.02
C THR A 179 9.31 1.28 -4.92
N ARG A 180 9.69 1.04 -6.18
CA ARG A 180 8.80 0.40 -7.17
C ARG A 180 8.50 -1.04 -6.77
N LEU A 181 7.29 -1.49 -7.11
CA LEU A 181 6.92 -2.88 -6.95
C LEU A 181 7.66 -3.77 -7.96
N THR A 182 8.06 -4.95 -7.52
CA THR A 182 8.55 -6.05 -8.35
C THR A 182 7.73 -7.31 -8.06
N VAL A 183 7.99 -8.40 -8.79
CA VAL A 183 7.39 -9.70 -8.47
C VAL A 183 7.82 -10.25 -7.12
N ASP A 184 8.93 -9.74 -6.57
CA ASP A 184 9.46 -10.10 -5.25
C ASP A 184 8.86 -9.25 -4.12
N THR A 185 8.01 -8.27 -4.43
CA THR A 185 7.36 -7.44 -3.42
C THR A 185 6.26 -8.23 -2.71
N HIS A 186 6.43 -8.45 -1.40
CA HIS A 186 5.46 -9.17 -0.57
C HIS A 186 4.61 -8.26 0.32
N ASN A 187 5.11 -7.06 0.59
CA ASN A 187 4.47 -6.10 1.48
C ASN A 187 4.39 -4.75 0.76
N ILE A 188 3.21 -4.15 0.74
CA ILE A 188 2.95 -2.92 -0.02
C ILE A 188 2.51 -1.83 0.93
N LEU A 189 3.13 -0.65 0.83
CA LEU A 189 2.55 0.59 1.34
C LEU A 189 1.60 1.14 0.26
N ILE A 190 0.33 1.34 0.66
CA ILE A 190 -0.68 2.04 -0.13
C ILE A 190 -0.85 3.41 0.48
N GLU A 191 -0.66 4.46 -0.31
CA GLU A 191 -1.07 5.81 0.07
C GLU A 191 -1.98 6.42 -0.99
N VAL A 192 -2.95 7.22 -0.55
CA VAL A 192 -3.85 7.96 -1.42
C VAL A 192 -3.95 9.39 -0.92
N SER A 193 -3.53 10.34 -1.75
CA SER A 193 -3.63 11.77 -1.46
C SER A 193 -4.64 12.46 -2.38
N GLY A 194 -5.23 13.56 -1.93
CA GLY A 194 -6.22 14.28 -2.72
C GLY A 194 -6.94 15.40 -1.98
N ILE A 195 -8.05 15.84 -2.57
CA ILE A 195 -8.90 16.93 -2.04
C ILE A 195 -10.23 16.43 -1.46
N ASN A 196 -10.51 15.13 -1.57
CA ASN A 196 -11.72 14.49 -1.05
C ASN A 196 -11.34 13.27 -0.20
N LEU A 197 -11.39 13.41 1.12
CA LEU A 197 -11.00 12.36 2.06
C LEU A 197 -11.82 11.06 1.92
N PRO A 198 -13.18 11.10 1.87
CA PRO A 198 -13.97 9.90 1.58
C PRO A 198 -13.55 9.16 0.30
N LEU A 199 -13.28 9.90 -0.79
CA LEU A 199 -12.82 9.31 -2.04
C LEU A 199 -11.43 8.69 -1.91
N CYS A 200 -10.52 9.30 -1.14
CA CYS A 200 -9.20 8.73 -0.89
C CYS A 200 -9.29 7.38 -0.18
N LYS A 201 -10.16 7.27 0.83
CA LYS A 201 -10.46 6.01 1.52
C LYS A 201 -11.05 4.97 0.58
N GLN A 202 -12.08 5.35 -0.19
CA GLN A 202 -12.71 4.46 -1.17
C GLN A 202 -11.70 3.92 -2.19
N PHE A 203 -10.79 4.77 -2.68
CA PHE A 203 -9.76 4.36 -3.62
C PHE A 203 -8.82 3.33 -2.96
N ALA A 204 -8.35 3.58 -1.73
CA ALA A 204 -7.52 2.60 -1.01
C ALA A 204 -8.26 1.26 -0.80
N GLU A 205 -9.55 1.27 -0.47
CA GLU A 205 -10.37 0.05 -0.35
C GLU A 205 -10.49 -0.74 -1.67
N VAL A 206 -10.62 -0.06 -2.81
CA VAL A 206 -10.64 -0.71 -4.12
C VAL A 206 -9.32 -1.40 -4.43
N VAL A 207 -8.19 -0.79 -4.07
CA VAL A 207 -6.87 -1.40 -4.25
C VAL A 207 -6.74 -2.65 -3.37
N ILE A 208 -7.16 -2.57 -2.10
CA ILE A 208 -7.16 -3.71 -1.18
C ILE A 208 -8.06 -4.85 -1.69
N ALA A 209 -9.25 -4.53 -2.23
CA ALA A 209 -10.14 -5.52 -2.81
C ALA A 209 -9.48 -6.25 -3.98
N TRP A 210 -8.83 -5.51 -4.88
CA TRP A 210 -8.12 -6.11 -6.01
C TRP A 210 -6.99 -7.03 -5.55
N LEU A 211 -6.19 -6.59 -4.56
CA LEU A 211 -5.10 -7.40 -4.00
C LEU A 211 -5.65 -8.69 -3.37
N LEU A 212 -6.74 -8.60 -2.62
CA LEU A 212 -7.40 -9.76 -2.01
C LEU A 212 -7.84 -10.79 -3.07
N GLU A 213 -8.39 -10.33 -4.19
CA GLU A 213 -8.88 -11.20 -5.26
C GLU A 213 -7.76 -11.78 -6.14
N ASN A 214 -6.67 -11.03 -6.35
CA ASN A 214 -5.70 -11.35 -7.42
C ASN A 214 -4.30 -11.67 -6.93
N ALA A 215 -3.97 -11.30 -5.69
CA ALA A 215 -2.62 -11.37 -5.13
C ALA A 215 -2.60 -11.90 -3.68
N CYS A 216 -3.70 -12.50 -3.22
CA CYS A 216 -3.75 -13.23 -1.96
C CYS A 216 -3.21 -14.67 -2.16
N PRO A 217 -2.35 -15.19 -1.27
CA PRO A 217 -1.80 -16.53 -1.37
C PRO A 217 -2.93 -17.56 -1.31
N GLN A 218 -3.01 -18.44 -2.32
CA GLN A 218 -3.99 -19.53 -2.27
C GLN A 218 -3.45 -20.71 -1.47
N SER A 219 -4.19 -21.12 -0.44
CA SER A 219 -3.90 -22.36 0.29
C SER A 219 -4.11 -23.56 -0.65
N LYS A 220 -3.02 -24.18 -1.10
CA LYS A 220 -3.10 -25.51 -1.69
C LYS A 220 -3.39 -26.49 -0.54
N GLU A 221 -4.61 -26.99 -0.43
CA GLU A 221 -4.87 -28.15 0.43
C GLU A 221 -4.01 -29.31 -0.11
N ASN A 222 -3.00 -29.70 0.67
CA ASN A 222 -2.26 -30.93 0.41
C ASN A 222 -3.26 -32.08 0.52
N LYS A 223 -3.55 -32.75 -0.60
CA LYS A 223 -4.16 -34.08 -0.57
C LYS A 223 -3.19 -35.00 0.15
N SER A 224 -3.41 -35.23 1.44
CA SER A 224 -2.79 -36.33 2.18
C SER A 224 -3.22 -37.62 1.49
N SER A 225 -2.33 -38.21 0.72
CA SER A 225 -2.46 -39.59 0.27
C SER A 225 -2.30 -40.49 1.49
N ASP A 226 -3.40 -41.05 1.97
CA ASP A 226 -3.41 -42.12 2.96
C ASP A 226 -2.49 -43.27 2.50
N LYS A 227 -1.47 -43.56 3.30
CA LYS A 227 -0.93 -44.90 3.42
C LYS A 227 -0.84 -45.25 4.91
N PRO A 228 -1.50 -46.33 5.36
CA PRO A 228 -1.28 -46.83 6.70
C PRO A 228 0.07 -47.57 6.71
N ASN A 229 0.99 -47.16 7.57
CA ASN A 229 2.09 -48.04 7.95
C ASN A 229 2.27 -48.01 9.47
N THR A 230 2.13 -49.21 10.01
CA THR A 230 2.31 -49.69 11.38
C THR A 230 3.77 -49.71 11.82
N GLY A 231 4.01 -49.44 13.12
CA GLY A 231 5.25 -49.73 13.88
C GLY A 231 6.36 -48.68 13.69
N GLU A 232 7.10 -48.22 14.69
CA GLU A 232 7.38 -48.69 16.04
C GLU A 232 7.70 -47.50 16.96
N VAL A 233 7.53 -47.72 18.26
CA VAL A 233 7.94 -46.84 19.36
C VAL A 233 9.46 -46.87 19.50
N ASN A 234 10.10 -45.72 19.71
CA ASN A 234 11.26 -45.63 20.60
C ASN A 234 11.41 -44.22 21.19
N THR A 235 11.37 -44.18 22.52
CA THR A 235 11.77 -43.10 23.43
C THR A 235 13.25 -42.76 23.26
N THR A 236 13.63 -41.49 23.42
CA THR A 236 14.61 -41.01 24.43
C THR A 236 14.66 -39.49 24.40
N GLU A 237 14.47 -38.90 25.57
CA GLU A 237 14.63 -37.49 25.89
C GLU A 237 16.10 -37.07 25.79
N GLN A 238 16.38 -35.92 25.18
CA GLN A 238 17.42 -35.01 25.67
C GLN A 238 17.10 -33.59 25.20
N SER A 239 16.30 -32.94 26.05
CA SER A 239 16.10 -31.51 26.13
C SER A 239 17.34 -30.86 26.75
N GLN A 240 17.81 -29.75 26.16
CA GLN A 240 18.03 -28.45 26.83
C GLN A 240 18.84 -27.53 25.90
N LEU A 241 18.47 -26.24 25.88
CA LEU A 241 19.12 -25.08 25.26
C LEU A 241 18.47 -24.49 23.99
N VAL A 242 17.16 -24.18 23.99
CA VAL A 242 16.66 -22.92 23.38
C VAL A 242 15.27 -22.62 23.96
N ASP A 243 15.15 -22.04 25.16
CA ASP A 243 13.81 -21.73 25.69
C ASP A 243 13.86 -20.68 26.82
N GLU A 244 14.29 -19.45 26.53
CA GLU A 244 14.12 -18.37 27.50
C GLU A 244 13.91 -16.94 26.97
N VAL A 245 13.66 -16.75 25.67
CA VAL A 245 13.42 -15.39 25.11
C VAL A 245 11.95 -15.12 24.74
N ASP A 246 11.10 -16.14 24.56
CA ASP A 246 9.77 -15.95 23.93
C ASP A 246 8.55 -16.01 24.88
N LYS A 247 8.73 -15.80 26.19
CA LYS A 247 7.65 -15.93 27.19
C LYS A 247 7.10 -14.65 27.81
N ARG A 248 7.24 -13.49 27.15
CA ARG A 248 6.55 -12.26 27.59
C ARG A 248 6.02 -11.44 26.43
N LEU A 249 4.87 -11.82 25.87
CA LEU A 249 3.87 -10.90 25.31
C LEU A 249 2.60 -11.70 24.98
N THR A 250 1.73 -11.91 25.98
CA THR A 250 0.35 -12.36 25.78
C THR A 250 -0.49 -11.20 25.21
N LEU A 251 -0.26 -10.88 23.93
CA LEU A 251 -1.29 -10.33 23.07
C LEU A 251 -2.13 -11.53 22.59
N LYS A 252 -3.46 -11.39 22.56
CA LYS A 252 -4.33 -12.37 21.89
C LYS A 252 -3.80 -12.53 20.46
N SER A 253 -3.07 -13.61 20.18
CA SER A 253 -2.53 -13.85 18.84
C SER A 253 -3.73 -14.10 17.94
N ILE A 254 -4.10 -13.11 17.13
CA ILE A 254 -5.06 -13.29 16.06
C ILE A 254 -4.48 -14.40 15.18
N VAL A 255 -5.19 -15.52 15.08
CA VAL A 255 -4.79 -16.61 14.18
C VAL A 255 -5.01 -16.09 12.76
N VAL A 256 -3.92 -15.79 12.06
CA VAL A 256 -3.94 -15.30 10.67
C VAL A 256 -4.15 -16.51 9.75
N PRO A 257 -5.26 -16.59 8.99
CA PRO A 257 -5.47 -17.67 8.05
C PRO A 257 -4.41 -17.65 6.93
N PRO A 258 -4.02 -18.80 6.37
CA PRO A 258 -3.00 -18.86 5.30
C PRO A 258 -3.46 -18.17 4.00
N ASN A 259 -4.76 -18.06 3.77
CA ASN A 259 -5.34 -17.30 2.66
C ASN A 259 -5.83 -15.94 3.14
N SER A 260 -4.90 -15.10 3.62
CA SER A 260 -5.25 -13.76 4.07
C SER A 260 -4.18 -12.73 3.73
N LEU A 261 -4.63 -11.48 3.59
CA LEU A 261 -3.77 -10.31 3.59
C LEU A 261 -3.89 -9.61 4.93
N VAL A 262 -2.76 -9.32 5.55
CA VAL A 262 -2.73 -8.56 6.80
C VAL A 262 -2.67 -7.07 6.44
N VAL A 263 -3.69 -6.31 6.81
CA VAL A 263 -3.74 -4.87 6.60
C VAL A 263 -3.46 -4.16 7.92
N ARG A 264 -2.36 -3.39 7.96
CA ARG A 264 -1.96 -2.63 9.14
C ARG A 264 -2.29 -1.15 8.95
N PRO A 265 -3.12 -0.56 9.84
CA PRO A 265 -3.48 0.85 9.74
C PRO A 265 -2.28 1.79 9.91
N ILE A 266 -2.28 2.89 9.16
CA ILE A 266 -1.35 4.01 9.39
C ILE A 266 -2.15 5.18 9.96
N ARG A 267 -1.58 5.82 10.98
CA ARG A 267 -2.12 7.08 11.53
C ARG A 267 -1.47 8.27 10.82
N VAL A 268 -2.28 9.22 10.40
CA VAL A 268 -1.83 10.51 9.88
C VAL A 268 -2.07 11.52 10.98
N VAL A 269 -1.03 12.27 11.35
CA VAL A 269 -1.10 13.25 12.43
C VAL A 269 -0.62 14.62 11.98
N ASP A 270 -1.15 15.66 12.59
CA ASP A 270 -0.72 17.04 12.38
C ASP A 270 0.46 17.37 13.28
N VAL A 271 1.66 17.50 12.70
CA VAL A 271 2.87 17.82 13.49
C VAL A 271 2.89 19.25 14.00
N ASP A 272 2.13 20.16 13.39
CA ASP A 272 2.06 21.55 13.81
C ASP A 272 1.00 21.79 14.89
N PHE A 273 0.22 20.75 15.23
CA PHE A 273 -0.86 20.81 16.21
C PHE A 273 -0.79 19.64 17.19
N ASP A 274 0.34 19.54 17.91
CA ASP A 274 0.63 18.55 18.96
C ASP A 274 0.43 17.09 18.53
N TYR A 275 0.77 16.76 17.28
CA TYR A 275 0.58 15.42 16.70
C TYR A 275 -0.88 14.93 16.78
N ASN A 276 -1.84 15.84 16.66
CA ASN A 276 -3.26 15.51 16.66
C ASN A 276 -3.61 14.59 15.50
N LEU A 277 -4.41 13.55 15.77
CA LEU A 277 -4.83 12.57 14.77
C LEU A 277 -5.72 13.24 13.70
N CYS A 278 -5.22 13.32 12.47
CA CYS A 278 -5.99 13.76 11.31
C CYS A 278 -6.88 12.63 10.78
N VAL A 279 -6.28 11.47 10.52
CA VAL A 279 -6.99 10.30 9.99
C VAL A 279 -6.28 9.01 10.37
N MET A 280 -7.06 7.96 10.60
CA MET A 280 -6.59 6.58 10.69
C MET A 280 -7.24 5.79 9.54
N PHE A 281 -6.45 5.05 8.78
CA PHE A 281 -6.97 4.15 7.74
C PHE A 281 -6.23 2.80 7.75
N PRO A 282 -6.95 1.66 7.66
CA PRO A 282 -8.39 1.53 7.87
C PRO A 282 -8.77 1.75 9.35
N SER A 283 -9.81 2.53 9.58
CA SER A 283 -10.47 2.70 10.89
C SER A 283 -11.50 1.58 11.12
N ARG A 284 -12.34 1.69 12.16
CA ARG A 284 -13.40 0.69 12.45
C ARG A 284 -14.52 0.68 11.42
N SER A 285 -14.75 1.78 10.71
CA SER A 285 -15.81 1.92 9.70
C SER A 285 -15.36 1.59 8.28
N ASP A 286 -14.05 1.40 8.07
CA ASP A 286 -13.49 1.07 6.76
C ASP A 286 -13.40 -0.47 6.60
N LEU A 287 -13.40 -0.99 5.37
CA LEU A 287 -13.29 -2.42 5.08
C LEU A 287 -14.36 -3.29 5.78
N THR A 288 -15.60 -2.81 5.87
CA THR A 288 -16.72 -3.51 6.51
C THR A 288 -17.62 -4.27 5.53
N ASP A 289 -17.43 -4.07 4.23
CA ASP A 289 -18.17 -4.78 3.17
C ASP A 289 -17.89 -6.29 3.24
N ALA A 290 -18.92 -7.11 3.04
CA ALA A 290 -18.86 -8.57 3.11
C ALA A 290 -17.79 -9.17 2.18
N LYS A 291 -17.50 -8.51 1.04
CA LYS A 291 -16.48 -8.95 0.09
C LYS A 291 -15.07 -9.08 0.69
N PHE A 292 -14.76 -8.35 1.77
CA PHE A 292 -13.44 -8.37 2.39
C PHE A 292 -13.26 -9.50 3.40
N ASN A 293 -14.37 -10.10 3.89
CA ASN A 293 -14.36 -11.10 4.97
C ASN A 293 -13.44 -10.70 6.14
N THR A 294 -13.55 -9.44 6.58
CA THR A 294 -12.58 -8.80 7.48
C THR A 294 -12.61 -9.38 8.90
N ILE A 295 -11.43 -9.73 9.40
CA ILE A 295 -11.15 -10.16 10.78
C ILE A 295 -10.44 -9.00 11.50
N ARG A 296 -10.85 -8.67 12.73
CA ARG A 296 -10.33 -7.55 13.52
C ARG A 296 -9.94 -7.97 14.93
#